data_AF-A0A849FAP4-F1
#
_entry.id   AF-A0A849FAP4-F1
#
_cell.length_a   1.000
_cell.length_b   1.000
_cell.length_c   1.000
_cell.angle_alpha   90.00
_cell.angle_beta   90.00
_cell.angle_gamma   90.00
#
_symmetry.space_group_name_H-M   'P 1'
#
loop_
_entity.id
_entity.type
_entity.pdbx_description
1 polymer ?
#
loop_
_entity_poly.entity_id
_entity_poly.type
_entity_poly.pdbx_seq_one_letter_code
_entity_poly.pdbx_strand_id
1 'polypeptide(L)'
;MIFTRFLIPAALVLSACTTPVPNSAPTGAAVTSLEAERARREAALQGQPGIIFIDPATEAQEIEIVPQGEDGGEIGVTDIATGSQPAPVDLNNPGISDEQDFDAVAERESIESDAERIARQREAYTVIQPTALPERSGSGGPNIVEYALSTTNAVGESIYRRTPFNAERRFARACGRYASADQAQEAFLANGGPERDRRGMDPDGDGFACFWDPTPFRTVRALNASGR
;
A
#
# COMPACT_ATOMS: atom_id res chain seq x y z
N MET A 1 21.67 68.37 16.88
CA MET A 1 20.20 68.19 16.90
C MET A 1 19.87 66.88 16.21
N ILE A 2 18.94 66.16 16.80
CA ILE A 2 18.62 64.72 16.65
C ILE A 2 18.17 64.37 15.22
N PHE A 3 18.80 63.37 14.60
CA PHE A 3 18.23 62.67 13.42
C PHE A 3 17.68 61.32 13.89
N THR A 4 16.38 61.27 14.09
CA THR A 4 15.62 60.07 14.44
C THR A 4 15.51 59.18 13.20
N ARG A 5 16.34 58.14 13.10
CA ARG A 5 16.18 57.08 12.08
C ARG A 5 15.11 56.11 12.56
N PHE A 6 13.94 56.18 11.93
CA PHE A 6 12.85 55.23 12.12
C PHE A 6 13.29 53.85 11.62
N LEU A 7 13.19 52.85 12.51
CA LEU A 7 13.46 51.45 12.27
C LEU A 7 12.13 50.81 11.82
N ILE A 8 12.02 50.37 10.56
CA ILE A 8 10.85 49.62 10.06
C ILE A 8 11.26 48.14 9.96
N PRO A 9 10.77 47.25 10.84
CA PRO A 9 10.92 45.82 10.63
C PRO A 9 9.84 45.37 9.64
N ALA A 10 10.26 44.93 8.45
CA ALA A 10 9.38 44.22 7.52
C ALA A 10 9.22 42.77 8.03
N ALA A 11 8.17 42.52 8.81
CA ALA A 11 7.73 41.17 9.17
C ALA A 11 7.05 40.53 7.95
N LEU A 12 7.76 39.61 7.29
CA LEU A 12 7.25 38.84 6.16
C LEU A 12 6.47 37.64 6.72
N VAL A 13 5.15 37.75 6.75
CA VAL A 13 4.26 36.66 7.21
C VAL A 13 4.07 35.68 6.05
N LEU A 14 4.68 34.50 6.15
CA LEU A 14 4.33 33.36 5.29
C LEU A 14 2.94 32.86 5.68
N SER A 15 1.93 33.18 4.88
CA SER A 15 0.63 32.51 4.94
C SER A 15 0.77 31.15 4.24
N ALA A 16 0.79 30.08 5.03
CA ALA A 16 0.66 28.73 4.51
C ALA A 16 -0.82 28.45 4.23
N CYS A 17 -1.18 28.27 2.95
CA CYS A 17 -2.47 27.70 2.58
C CYS A 17 -2.43 26.19 2.88
N THR A 18 -2.84 25.80 4.09
CA THR A 18 -3.26 24.43 4.37
C THR A 18 -4.70 24.28 3.87
N THR A 19 -4.92 23.44 2.87
CA THR A 19 -6.27 23.01 2.51
C THR A 19 -6.64 21.87 3.46
N PRO A 20 -7.69 21.99 4.30
CA PRO A 20 -8.14 20.87 5.10
C PRO A 20 -8.60 19.76 4.16
N VAL A 21 -7.93 18.61 4.22
CA VAL A 21 -8.37 17.37 3.57
C VAL A 21 -9.73 17.03 4.20
N PRO A 22 -10.82 16.87 3.42
CA PRO A 22 -12.10 16.50 4.00
C PRO A 22 -11.96 15.11 4.63
N ASN A 23 -12.12 15.03 5.96
CA ASN A 23 -12.22 13.77 6.67
C ASN A 23 -13.47 13.04 6.16
N SER A 24 -13.30 12.02 5.31
CA SER A 24 -14.40 11.15 4.86
C SER A 24 -14.85 10.15 5.95
N ALA A 25 -14.55 10.43 7.23
CA ALA A 25 -15.15 9.70 8.33
C ALA A 25 -16.65 10.05 8.35
N PRO A 26 -17.55 9.08 8.15
CA PRO A 26 -18.98 9.35 8.23
C PRO A 26 -19.28 9.93 9.61
N THR A 27 -19.85 11.14 9.64
CA THR A 27 -20.37 11.72 10.88
C THR A 27 -21.54 10.86 11.38
N GLY A 28 -21.83 10.91 12.69
CA GLY A 28 -22.78 10.04 13.40
C GLY A 28 -24.10 9.69 12.68
N ALA A 29 -24.63 10.57 11.83
CA ALA A 29 -25.85 10.33 11.06
C ALA A 29 -25.68 9.34 9.87
N ALA A 30 -24.48 9.27 9.29
CA ALA A 30 -24.16 8.36 8.20
C ALA A 30 -23.82 6.94 8.70
N VAL A 31 -23.26 6.82 9.91
CA VAL A 31 -23.08 5.51 10.56
C VAL A 31 -24.41 4.92 11.04
N THR A 32 -25.32 5.74 11.60
CA THR A 32 -26.64 5.26 12.05
C THR A 32 -27.53 4.83 10.89
N SER A 33 -27.45 5.50 9.74
CA SER A 33 -28.17 5.08 8.53
C SER A 33 -27.60 3.76 7.96
N LEU A 34 -26.27 3.58 7.96
CA LEU A 34 -25.64 2.33 7.54
C LEU A 34 -25.97 1.15 8.48
N GLU A 35 -26.00 1.39 9.79
CA GLU A 35 -26.39 0.41 10.81
C GLU A 35 -27.87 0.01 10.68
N ALA A 36 -28.76 1.00 10.47
CA ALA A 36 -30.17 0.74 10.23
C ALA A 36 -30.41 -0.06 8.93
N GLU A 37 -29.60 0.19 7.89
CA GLU A 37 -29.70 -0.55 6.64
C GLU A 37 -29.17 -1.99 6.77
N ARG A 38 -28.10 -2.20 7.55
CA ARG A 38 -27.62 -3.55 7.91
C ARG A 38 -28.66 -4.33 8.69
N ALA A 39 -29.28 -3.72 9.71
CA ALA A 39 -30.31 -4.37 10.52
C ALA A 39 -31.54 -4.78 9.69
N ARG A 40 -31.98 -3.95 8.72
CA ARG A 40 -33.07 -4.30 7.81
C ARG A 40 -32.71 -5.47 6.89
N ARG A 41 -31.47 -5.51 6.39
CA ARG A 41 -30.98 -6.63 5.57
C ARG A 41 -30.90 -7.93 6.38
N GLU A 42 -30.42 -7.86 7.62
CA GLU A 42 -30.35 -9.02 8.52
C GLU A 42 -31.75 -9.53 8.89
N ALA A 43 -32.70 -8.64 9.18
CA ALA A 43 -34.09 -9.01 9.45
C ALA A 43 -34.77 -9.66 8.23
N ALA A 44 -34.48 -9.18 7.02
CA ALA A 44 -34.98 -9.77 5.78
C ALA A 44 -34.39 -11.17 5.51
N LEU A 45 -33.10 -11.37 5.83
CA LEU A 45 -32.43 -12.67 5.72
C LEU A 45 -32.93 -13.69 6.74
N GLN A 46 -33.40 -13.24 7.91
CA GLN A 46 -33.95 -14.09 8.97
C GLN A 46 -35.47 -14.35 8.82
N GLY A 47 -36.11 -13.87 7.75
CA GLY A 47 -37.50 -14.18 7.44
C GLY A 47 -38.54 -13.65 8.45
N GLN A 48 -38.20 -12.64 9.24
CA GLN A 48 -39.14 -12.05 10.21
C GLN A 48 -40.08 -11.05 9.52
N PRO A 49 -41.42 -11.16 9.69
CA PRO A 49 -42.35 -10.18 9.16
C PRO A 49 -42.18 -8.86 9.90
N GLY A 50 -41.83 -7.80 9.17
CA GLY A 50 -41.65 -6.46 9.74
C GLY A 50 -42.92 -5.95 10.42
N ILE A 51 -42.80 -5.62 11.71
CA ILE A 51 -43.87 -4.99 12.49
C ILE A 51 -44.16 -3.62 11.87
N ILE A 52 -45.40 -3.41 11.42
CA ILE A 52 -45.92 -2.09 11.02
C ILE A 52 -46.12 -1.28 12.30
N PHE A 53 -45.37 -0.19 12.48
CA PHE A 53 -45.63 0.75 13.57
C PHE A 53 -46.88 1.58 13.23
N ILE A 54 -47.94 1.40 14.01
CA ILE A 54 -49.17 2.19 13.98
C ILE A 54 -48.95 3.39 14.92
N ASP A 55 -49.25 4.61 14.45
CA ASP A 55 -49.16 5.87 15.21
C ASP A 55 -49.99 5.82 16.52
N PRO A 56 -49.55 6.44 17.63
CA PRO A 56 -50.15 6.32 18.94
C PRO A 56 -51.35 7.28 19.09
N ALA A 57 -52.49 6.91 18.54
CA ALA A 57 -53.75 7.63 18.78
C ALA A 57 -54.96 6.68 18.78
N THR A 58 -54.95 5.61 19.57
CA THR A 58 -56.19 4.99 20.04
C THR A 58 -55.95 4.21 21.34
N GLU A 59 -56.87 4.39 22.28
CA GLU A 59 -56.82 3.94 23.67
C GLU A 59 -56.67 2.44 23.86
N ALA A 60 -56.02 2.08 24.96
CA ALA A 60 -55.74 0.74 25.41
C ALA A 60 -57.00 -0.13 25.58
N GLN A 61 -56.94 -1.37 25.10
CA GLN A 61 -57.67 -2.48 25.70
C GLN A 61 -56.64 -3.46 26.28
N GLU A 62 -56.60 -3.43 27.61
CA GLU A 62 -55.95 -4.36 28.51
C GLU A 62 -56.44 -5.79 28.28
N ILE A 63 -55.57 -6.80 28.37
CA ILE A 63 -55.86 -8.05 29.09
C ILE A 63 -54.55 -8.68 29.59
N GLU A 64 -54.60 -8.86 30.90
CA GLU A 64 -53.77 -9.50 31.92
C GLU A 64 -53.62 -11.02 31.76
N ILE A 65 -52.45 -11.58 32.13
CA ILE A 65 -52.39 -12.93 32.72
C ILE A 65 -51.37 -12.98 33.88
N VAL A 66 -51.92 -13.30 35.05
CA VAL A 66 -51.35 -13.46 36.40
C VAL A 66 -50.46 -14.71 36.51
N PRO A 67 -49.35 -14.70 37.27
CA PRO A 67 -48.61 -15.92 37.59
C PRO A 67 -49.21 -16.59 38.83
N GLN A 68 -49.62 -17.86 38.72
CA GLN A 68 -50.07 -18.65 39.86
C GLN A 68 -49.28 -19.95 39.91
N GLY A 69 -48.60 -20.18 41.03
CA GLY A 69 -47.64 -21.25 41.19
C GLY A 69 -48.11 -22.45 42.00
N GLU A 70 -47.08 -23.20 42.41
CA GLU A 70 -46.98 -24.15 43.51
C GLU A 70 -47.49 -25.60 43.28
N ASP A 71 -46.48 -26.47 43.13
CA ASP A 71 -46.20 -27.63 44.00
C ASP A 71 -46.31 -29.04 43.39
N GLY A 72 -45.27 -29.84 43.67
CA GLY A 72 -45.36 -31.29 43.84
C GLY A 72 -45.40 -32.22 42.63
N GLY A 73 -44.22 -32.63 42.14
CA GLY A 73 -43.94 -34.06 41.94
C GLY A 73 -44.17 -34.69 40.55
N GLU A 74 -43.09 -35.37 40.12
CA GLU A 74 -42.98 -36.36 39.04
C GLU A 74 -42.76 -35.84 37.60
N ILE A 75 -41.50 -35.96 37.19
CA ILE A 75 -41.00 -35.86 35.81
C ILE A 75 -41.62 -36.95 34.94
N GLY A 76 -42.84 -36.72 34.48
CA GLY A 76 -43.38 -37.32 33.27
C GLY A 76 -42.88 -36.53 32.07
N VAL A 77 -41.93 -37.08 31.31
CA VAL A 77 -41.65 -36.58 29.96
C VAL A 77 -42.85 -36.97 29.10
N THR A 78 -43.90 -36.16 29.14
CA THR A 78 -44.90 -36.11 28.08
C THR A 78 -44.25 -35.42 26.90
N ASP A 79 -44.12 -36.14 25.79
CA ASP A 79 -43.72 -35.62 24.49
C ASP A 79 -44.50 -34.33 24.18
N ILE A 80 -43.84 -33.19 24.39
CA ILE A 80 -44.27 -31.94 23.78
C ILE A 80 -43.86 -32.09 22.32
N ALA A 81 -44.81 -32.58 21.52
CA ALA A 81 -44.75 -32.50 20.07
C ALA A 81 -44.25 -31.10 19.71
N THR A 82 -43.01 -31.04 19.23
CA THR A 82 -42.36 -29.81 18.79
C THR A 82 -43.08 -29.37 17.51
N GLY A 83 -44.19 -28.69 17.70
CA GLY A 83 -44.97 -28.01 16.68
C GLY A 83 -44.23 -26.76 16.24
N SER A 84 -43.20 -26.96 15.42
CA SER A 84 -42.79 -26.12 14.31
C SER A 84 -41.49 -26.72 13.77
N GLN A 85 -41.60 -27.83 13.04
CA GLN A 85 -40.56 -28.15 12.06
C GLN A 85 -40.45 -26.91 11.15
N PRO A 86 -39.26 -26.32 10.95
CA PRO A 86 -39.11 -25.30 9.92
C PRO A 86 -39.64 -25.92 8.62
N ALA A 87 -40.48 -25.16 7.90
CA ALA A 87 -40.95 -25.58 6.60
C ALA A 87 -39.75 -26.08 5.78
N PRO A 88 -39.89 -27.17 4.98
CA PRO A 88 -38.82 -27.64 4.13
C PRO A 88 -38.24 -26.44 3.38
N VAL A 89 -36.98 -26.12 3.65
CA VAL A 89 -36.27 -25.08 2.89
C VAL A 89 -36.24 -25.56 1.46
N ASP A 90 -36.84 -24.78 0.56
CA ASP A 90 -36.77 -25.04 -0.87
C ASP A 90 -35.32 -24.83 -1.29
N LEU A 91 -34.56 -25.93 -1.35
CA LEU A 91 -33.18 -25.96 -1.82
C LEU A 91 -33.09 -25.67 -3.31
N ASN A 92 -34.24 -25.63 -4.01
CA ASN A 92 -34.33 -25.27 -5.40
C ASN A 92 -34.27 -23.74 -5.53
N ASN A 93 -33.09 -23.18 -5.26
CA ASN A 93 -32.80 -21.78 -5.49
C ASN A 93 -32.02 -21.63 -6.79
N PRO A 94 -32.69 -21.45 -7.95
CA PRO A 94 -32.01 -21.28 -9.24
C PRO A 94 -31.16 -20.01 -9.31
N GLY A 95 -31.21 -19.14 -8.30
CA GLY A 95 -30.36 -17.97 -8.15
C GLY A 95 -29.11 -18.18 -7.30
N ILE A 96 -28.92 -19.34 -6.68
CA ILE A 96 -27.73 -19.70 -5.90
C ILE A 96 -26.97 -20.84 -6.62
N SER A 97 -25.65 -20.71 -6.66
CA SER A 97 -24.76 -21.74 -7.21
C SER A 97 -24.81 -23.01 -6.34
N ASP A 98 -24.93 -24.16 -6.98
CA ASP A 98 -24.95 -25.49 -6.36
C ASP A 98 -23.56 -26.16 -6.36
N GLU A 99 -22.49 -25.38 -6.57
CA GLU A 99 -21.09 -25.82 -6.52
C GLU A 99 -20.64 -26.36 -5.14
N GLN A 100 -21.46 -26.19 -4.09
CA GLN A 100 -21.22 -26.75 -2.75
C GLN A 100 -22.00 -28.05 -2.49
N ASP A 101 -22.85 -28.49 -3.42
CA ASP A 101 -23.56 -29.78 -3.36
C ASP A 101 -22.73 -30.85 -4.10
N PHE A 102 -22.17 -31.79 -3.35
CA PHE A 102 -21.30 -32.84 -3.88
C PHE A 102 -22.02 -33.80 -4.83
N ASP A 103 -23.31 -34.05 -4.64
CA ASP A 103 -24.10 -34.94 -5.50
C ASP A 103 -24.37 -34.24 -6.83
N ALA A 104 -24.76 -32.96 -6.79
CA ALA A 104 -25.00 -32.14 -7.99
C ALA A 104 -23.72 -31.89 -8.81
N VAL A 105 -22.57 -31.75 -8.16
CA VAL A 105 -21.26 -31.65 -8.84
C VAL A 105 -20.82 -33.00 -9.39
N ALA A 106 -21.01 -34.11 -8.66
CA ALA A 106 -20.62 -35.44 -9.14
C ALA A 106 -21.42 -35.90 -10.37
N GLU A 107 -22.66 -35.43 -10.54
CA GLU A 107 -23.45 -35.68 -11.75
C GLU A 107 -22.91 -34.92 -12.99
N ARG A 108 -22.32 -33.74 -12.79
CA ARG A 108 -21.89 -32.84 -13.89
C ARG A 108 -20.39 -32.92 -14.20
N GLU A 109 -19.56 -33.14 -13.20
CA GLU A 109 -18.11 -33.18 -13.32
C GLU A 109 -17.62 -34.62 -13.12
N SER A 110 -17.22 -35.26 -14.23
CA SER A 110 -16.62 -36.59 -14.21
C SER A 110 -15.09 -36.54 -14.15
N ILE A 111 -14.47 -37.67 -13.84
CA ILE A 111 -13.00 -37.82 -13.86
C ILE A 111 -12.46 -37.56 -15.29
N GLU A 112 -13.20 -37.97 -16.30
CA GLU A 112 -12.87 -37.76 -17.70
C GLU A 112 -12.93 -36.27 -18.08
N SER A 113 -13.98 -35.55 -17.66
CA SER A 113 -14.10 -34.08 -17.81
C SER A 113 -12.89 -33.36 -17.22
N ASP A 114 -12.52 -33.72 -15.99
CA ASP A 114 -11.39 -33.12 -15.28
C ASP A 114 -10.06 -33.44 -15.98
N ALA A 115 -9.87 -34.69 -16.41
CA ALA A 115 -8.69 -35.11 -17.15
C ALA A 115 -8.53 -34.34 -18.47
N GLU A 116 -9.61 -34.13 -19.21
CA GLU A 116 -9.60 -33.31 -20.44
C GLU A 116 -9.30 -31.84 -20.14
N ARG A 117 -9.85 -31.27 -19.07
CA ARG A 117 -9.55 -29.89 -18.66
C ARG A 117 -8.08 -29.73 -18.29
N ILE A 118 -7.52 -30.69 -17.54
CA ILE A 118 -6.11 -30.71 -17.20
C ILE A 118 -5.25 -30.88 -18.47
N ALA A 119 -5.67 -31.72 -19.41
CA ALA A 119 -4.97 -31.89 -20.69
C ALA A 119 -4.91 -30.56 -21.47
N ARG A 120 -6.06 -29.88 -21.63
CA ARG A 120 -6.12 -28.54 -22.25
C ARG A 120 -5.25 -27.51 -21.53
N GLN A 121 -5.24 -27.52 -20.19
CA GLN A 121 -4.41 -26.62 -19.39
C GLN A 121 -2.91 -26.92 -19.56
N ARG A 122 -2.53 -28.20 -19.65
CA ARG A 122 -1.16 -28.63 -19.91
C ARG A 122 -0.70 -28.24 -21.31
N GLU A 123 -1.57 -28.34 -22.31
CA GLU A 123 -1.29 -27.88 -23.68
C GLU A 123 -1.10 -26.37 -23.75
N ALA A 124 -1.84 -25.60 -22.94
CA ALA A 124 -1.70 -24.15 -22.85
C ALA A 124 -0.53 -23.70 -21.95
N TYR A 125 0.01 -24.58 -21.11
CA TYR A 125 1.04 -24.24 -20.14
C TYR A 125 2.40 -24.08 -20.82
N THR A 126 2.97 -22.88 -20.72
CA THR A 126 4.33 -22.58 -21.19
C THR A 126 5.21 -22.17 -20.01
N VAL A 127 6.31 -22.90 -19.80
CA VAL A 127 7.36 -22.50 -18.84
C VAL A 127 8.36 -21.62 -19.57
N ILE A 128 8.48 -20.37 -19.14
CA ILE A 128 9.57 -19.49 -19.60
C ILE A 128 10.78 -19.73 -18.71
N GLN A 129 11.85 -20.27 -19.29
CA GLN A 129 13.09 -20.47 -18.55
C GLN A 129 13.77 -19.12 -18.28
N PRO A 130 14.35 -18.93 -17.08
CA PRO A 130 15.16 -17.75 -16.79
C PRO A 130 16.27 -17.63 -17.82
N THR A 131 16.25 -16.53 -18.58
CA THR A 131 17.32 -16.21 -19.52
C THR A 131 18.30 -15.27 -18.82
N ALA A 132 19.60 -15.43 -19.08
CA ALA A 132 20.60 -14.51 -18.57
C ALA A 132 20.28 -13.08 -19.03
N LEU A 133 20.50 -12.11 -18.14
CA LEU A 133 20.35 -10.70 -18.49
C LEU A 133 21.34 -10.36 -19.61
N PRO A 134 20.94 -9.56 -20.61
CA PRO A 134 21.86 -9.15 -21.66
C PRO A 134 23.03 -8.39 -21.03
N GLU A 135 24.25 -8.78 -21.40
CA GLU A 135 25.44 -7.99 -21.08
C GLU A 135 25.36 -6.67 -21.86
N ARG A 136 25.62 -5.56 -21.17
CA ARG A 136 25.61 -4.24 -21.81
C ARG A 136 26.79 -4.17 -22.79
N SER A 137 26.51 -4.30 -24.08
CA SER A 137 27.50 -4.04 -25.14
C SER A 137 27.78 -2.53 -25.22
N GLY A 138 29.05 -2.17 -25.08
CA GLY A 138 29.51 -0.80 -24.81
C GLY A 138 29.03 0.28 -25.77
N SER A 139 28.37 1.30 -25.21
CA SER A 139 28.30 2.70 -25.70
C SER A 139 27.68 3.66 -24.67
N GLY A 140 27.04 3.14 -23.61
CA GLY A 140 26.71 3.94 -22.43
C GLY A 140 28.01 4.30 -21.70
N GLY A 141 28.18 5.55 -21.30
CA GLY A 141 29.38 6.06 -20.67
C GLY A 141 29.73 5.37 -19.34
N PRO A 142 30.67 5.94 -18.56
CA PRO A 142 31.06 5.40 -17.27
C PRO A 142 29.87 5.14 -16.36
N ASN A 143 29.85 3.97 -15.72
CA ASN A 143 28.77 3.59 -14.83
C ASN A 143 29.02 4.13 -13.42
N ILE A 144 28.26 5.15 -13.03
CA ILE A 144 28.37 5.78 -11.71
C ILE A 144 27.98 4.83 -10.57
N VAL A 145 27.07 3.88 -10.81
CA VAL A 145 26.64 2.89 -9.80
C VAL A 145 27.76 1.89 -9.57
N GLU A 146 28.37 1.39 -10.65
CA GLU A 146 29.54 0.51 -10.54
C GLU A 146 30.68 1.22 -9.79
N TYR A 147 30.94 2.48 -10.12
CA TYR A 147 31.93 3.28 -9.42
C TYR A 147 31.59 3.48 -7.93
N ALA A 148 30.32 3.71 -7.59
CA ALA A 148 29.86 3.79 -6.20
C ALA A 148 30.15 2.50 -5.41
N LEU A 149 29.98 1.35 -6.08
CA LEU A 149 30.15 0.03 -5.48
C LEU A 149 31.61 -0.41 -5.40
N SER A 150 32.47 0.05 -6.30
CA SER A 150 33.91 -0.26 -6.30
C SER A 150 34.71 0.59 -5.32
N THR A 151 34.21 1.77 -4.97
CA THR A 151 34.85 2.69 -4.02
C THR A 151 34.41 2.44 -2.58
N THR A 152 35.30 2.70 -1.63
CA THR A 152 35.03 2.49 -0.19
C THR A 152 35.19 3.76 0.65
N ASN A 153 35.79 4.81 0.09
CA ASN A 153 36.02 6.06 0.78
C ASN A 153 34.72 6.82 1.07
N ALA A 154 34.72 7.60 2.14
CA ALA A 154 33.61 8.46 2.52
C ALA A 154 33.57 9.75 1.67
N VAL A 155 32.41 10.40 1.64
CA VAL A 155 32.27 11.75 1.07
C VAL A 155 33.13 12.72 1.87
N GLY A 156 33.92 13.54 1.17
CA GLY A 156 34.91 14.46 1.73
C GLY A 156 36.25 13.82 2.15
N GLU A 157 36.41 12.51 1.99
CA GLU A 157 37.68 11.83 2.32
C GLU A 157 38.73 12.06 1.23
N SER A 158 39.71 12.93 1.50
CA SER A 158 40.73 13.32 0.53
C SER A 158 41.73 12.19 0.23
N ILE A 159 41.42 11.37 -0.78
CA ILE A 159 42.26 10.27 -1.26
C ILE A 159 43.10 10.67 -2.49
N TYR A 160 42.66 11.68 -3.25
CA TYR A 160 43.37 12.22 -4.40
C TYR A 160 43.93 13.61 -4.09
N ARG A 161 45.22 13.82 -4.36
CA ARG A 161 45.86 15.12 -4.14
C ARG A 161 45.26 16.19 -5.05
N ARG A 162 44.77 17.28 -4.45
CA ARG A 162 44.24 18.46 -5.15
C ARG A 162 45.04 19.72 -4.84
N THR A 163 45.01 20.67 -5.77
CA THR A 163 45.62 21.99 -5.59
C THR A 163 44.52 22.98 -5.22
N PRO A 164 44.62 23.71 -4.09
CA PRO A 164 43.56 24.62 -3.64
C PRO A 164 43.46 25.91 -4.47
N PHE A 165 44.42 26.16 -5.37
CA PHE A 165 44.46 27.37 -6.17
C PHE A 165 43.22 27.51 -7.06
N ASN A 166 42.38 28.49 -6.75
CA ASN A 166 41.11 28.75 -7.43
C ASN A 166 40.13 27.56 -7.44
N ALA A 167 40.23 26.63 -6.48
CA ALA A 167 39.40 25.44 -6.43
C ALA A 167 37.89 25.78 -6.47
N GLU A 168 37.44 26.66 -5.58
CA GLU A 168 36.04 27.08 -5.47
C GLU A 168 35.47 27.63 -6.78
N ARG A 169 36.20 28.56 -7.41
CA ARG A 169 35.77 29.17 -8.68
C ARG A 169 35.71 28.17 -9.83
N ARG A 170 36.60 27.18 -9.85
CA ARG A 170 36.62 26.12 -10.87
C ARG A 170 35.47 25.16 -10.64
N PHE A 171 35.27 24.74 -9.40
CA PHE A 171 34.17 23.90 -8.96
C PHE A 171 32.81 24.49 -9.32
N ALA A 172 32.51 25.72 -8.88
CA ALA A 172 31.25 26.39 -9.18
C ALA A 172 30.97 26.48 -10.69
N ARG A 173 31.99 26.79 -11.49
CA ARG A 173 31.88 26.87 -12.97
C ARG A 173 31.69 25.50 -13.62
N ALA A 174 32.38 24.48 -13.12
CA ALA A 174 32.34 23.15 -13.71
C ALA A 174 31.02 22.45 -13.38
N CYS A 175 30.57 22.54 -12.13
CA CYS A 175 29.37 21.87 -11.64
C CYS A 175 28.08 22.54 -12.11
N GLY A 176 28.06 23.87 -12.26
CA GLY A 176 26.91 24.59 -12.82
C GLY A 176 26.57 24.27 -14.28
N ARG A 177 27.28 23.35 -14.94
CA ARG A 177 27.02 22.90 -16.32
C ARG A 177 26.10 21.69 -16.42
N TYR A 178 25.86 20.99 -15.32
CA TYR A 178 25.09 19.75 -15.32
C TYR A 178 23.76 19.95 -14.60
N ALA A 179 22.75 19.22 -15.05
CA ALA A 179 21.41 19.29 -14.48
C ALA A 179 21.29 18.51 -13.16
N SER A 180 22.19 17.54 -12.92
CA SER A 180 22.22 16.72 -11.72
C SER A 180 23.64 16.33 -11.31
N ALA A 181 23.81 15.94 -10.05
CA ALA A 181 25.07 15.42 -9.53
C ALA A 181 25.48 14.11 -10.22
N ASP A 182 24.54 13.22 -10.51
CA ASP A 182 24.78 11.98 -11.26
C ASP A 182 25.37 12.25 -12.65
N GLN A 183 24.81 13.22 -13.38
CA GLN A 183 25.31 13.62 -14.69
C GLN A 183 26.72 14.23 -14.61
N ALA A 184 26.97 15.01 -13.55
CA ALA A 184 28.30 15.57 -13.30
C ALA A 184 29.33 14.48 -12.98
N GLN A 185 28.96 13.47 -12.19
CA GLN A 185 29.81 12.32 -11.87
C GLN A 185 30.12 11.48 -13.11
N GLU A 186 29.12 11.17 -13.94
CA GLU A 186 29.36 10.45 -15.20
C GLU A 186 30.33 11.21 -16.10
N ALA A 187 30.13 12.52 -16.24
CA ALA A 187 31.03 13.37 -17.02
C ALA A 187 32.44 13.46 -16.40
N PHE A 188 32.55 13.51 -15.07
CA PHE A 188 33.82 13.49 -14.36
C PHE A 188 34.61 12.22 -14.67
N LEU A 189 34.00 11.05 -14.49
CA LEU A 189 34.58 9.75 -14.83
C LEU A 189 34.98 9.69 -16.31
N ALA A 190 34.14 10.22 -17.21
CA ALA A 190 34.41 10.21 -18.65
C ALA A 190 35.61 11.08 -19.05
N ASN A 191 35.92 12.12 -18.25
CA ASN A 191 37.02 13.04 -18.52
C ASN A 191 38.36 12.62 -17.86
N GLY A 192 38.39 11.44 -17.23
CA GLY A 192 39.56 10.88 -16.55
C GLY A 192 39.40 10.76 -15.03
N GLY A 193 38.20 11.04 -14.52
CA GLY A 193 37.81 10.76 -13.14
C GLY A 193 38.74 11.37 -12.11
N PRO A 194 38.87 10.72 -10.95
CA PRO A 194 39.62 11.27 -9.83
C PRO A 194 41.13 11.33 -10.05
N GLU A 195 41.69 10.48 -10.92
CA GLU A 195 43.10 10.53 -11.29
C GLU A 195 43.40 11.83 -12.08
N ARG A 196 42.42 12.36 -12.82
CA ARG A 196 42.63 13.50 -13.71
C ARG A 196 41.48 14.51 -13.73
N ASP A 197 41.32 15.23 -12.62
CA ASP A 197 40.36 16.33 -12.50
C ASP A 197 40.82 17.66 -13.18
N ARG A 198 40.78 17.69 -14.51
CA ARG A 198 41.15 18.89 -15.29
C ARG A 198 40.17 20.04 -15.15
N ARG A 199 38.94 19.78 -14.71
CA ARG A 199 37.87 20.79 -14.64
C ARG A 199 37.72 21.36 -13.22
N GLY A 200 38.26 20.70 -12.20
CA GLY A 200 38.14 21.11 -10.81
C GLY A 200 36.76 20.76 -10.25
N MET A 201 36.24 19.59 -10.62
CA MET A 201 34.91 19.10 -10.24
C MET A 201 34.89 18.47 -8.84
N ASP A 202 36.05 18.06 -8.35
CA ASP A 202 36.28 17.37 -7.06
C ASP A 202 37.45 18.08 -6.33
N PRO A 203 37.16 19.21 -5.64
CA PRO A 203 38.18 20.06 -5.01
C PRO A 203 38.75 19.48 -3.72
N ASP A 204 37.97 18.65 -3.02
CA ASP A 204 38.32 17.90 -1.81
C ASP A 204 39.08 16.61 -2.11
N GLY A 205 38.97 16.09 -3.33
CA GLY A 205 39.76 14.94 -3.78
C GLY A 205 39.23 13.62 -3.26
N ASP A 206 37.93 13.51 -3.00
CA ASP A 206 37.28 12.27 -2.58
C ASP A 206 36.85 11.39 -3.77
N GLY A 207 36.99 11.91 -4.99
CA GLY A 207 36.59 11.24 -6.21
C GLY A 207 35.09 11.24 -6.47
N PHE A 208 34.33 12.09 -5.78
CA PHE A 208 32.91 12.34 -5.97
C PHE A 208 32.69 13.79 -6.41
N ALA A 209 32.40 13.96 -7.70
CA ALA A 209 32.28 15.27 -8.31
C ALA A 209 30.97 15.97 -7.95
N CYS A 210 31.02 17.30 -7.84
CA CYS A 210 29.84 18.17 -7.89
C CYS A 210 28.69 17.73 -6.97
N PHE A 211 29.00 17.50 -5.69
CA PHE A 211 28.07 17.10 -4.62
C PHE A 211 27.48 15.70 -4.78
N TRP A 212 28.07 14.85 -5.63
CA TRP A 212 27.59 13.49 -5.80
C TRP A 212 27.84 12.65 -4.54
N ASP A 213 26.84 11.85 -4.15
CA ASP A 213 26.90 10.99 -2.96
C ASP A 213 26.72 9.53 -3.37
N PRO A 214 27.71 8.64 -3.14
CA PRO A 214 27.61 7.22 -3.45
C PRO A 214 26.73 6.42 -2.47
N THR A 215 26.38 7.01 -1.32
CA THR A 215 25.73 6.33 -0.19
C THR A 215 24.44 5.60 -0.60
N PRO A 216 23.50 6.19 -1.37
CA PRO A 216 22.28 5.51 -1.77
C PRO A 216 22.53 4.22 -2.57
N PHE A 217 23.60 4.16 -3.36
CA PHE A 217 23.94 2.97 -4.14
C PHE A 217 24.60 1.88 -3.28
N ARG A 218 25.36 2.29 -2.25
CA ARG A 218 26.05 1.37 -1.34
C ARG A 218 25.11 0.73 -0.32
N THR A 219 24.09 1.45 0.17
CA THR A 219 23.12 0.93 1.16
C THR A 219 22.27 -0.20 0.58
N VAL A 220 21.87 -0.10 -0.68
CA VAL A 220 21.11 -1.17 -1.37
C VAL A 220 21.91 -2.48 -1.43
N ARG A 221 23.24 -2.41 -1.64
CA ARG A 221 24.10 -3.61 -1.58
C ARG A 221 24.12 -4.21 -0.16
N ALA A 222 24.24 -3.37 0.86
CA ALA A 222 24.32 -3.82 2.25
C ALA A 222 23.03 -4.54 2.69
N LEU A 223 21.86 -4.00 2.33
CA LEU A 223 20.56 -4.64 2.64
C LEU A 223 20.39 -6.00 1.96
N ASN A 224 20.82 -6.14 0.70
CA ASN A 224 20.76 -7.41 -0.02
C ASN A 224 21.76 -8.46 0.50
N ALA A 225 22.87 -8.02 1.11
CA ALA A 225 23.86 -8.91 1.71
C ALA A 225 23.44 -9.41 3.11
N SER A 226 22.65 -8.63 3.86
CA SER A 226 22.17 -9.00 5.21
C SER A 226 20.86 -9.78 5.23
N GLY A 227 20.19 -9.93 4.08
CA GLY A 227 18.94 -10.69 3.93
C GLY A 227 19.11 -12.13 3.45
N ARG A 228 20.34 -12.67 3.45
CA ARG A 228 20.62 -14.09 3.21
C ARG A 228 21.08 -14.78 4.50
#